data_AF-A0A5M9MDC8-F1
#
_entry.id   AF-A0A5M9MDC8-F1
#
_cell.length_a   1.000
_cell.length_b   1.000
_cell.length_c   1.000
_cell.angle_alpha   90.00
_cell.angle_beta   90.00
_cell.angle_gamma   90.00
#
_symmetry.space_group_name_H-M   'P 1'
#
loop_
_entity.id
_entity.type
_entity.pdbx_description
1 polymer ?
#
loop_
_entity_poly.entity_id
_entity_poly.type
_entity_poly.pdbx_seq_one_letter_code
_entity_poly.pdbx_strand_id
1 'polypeptide(L)'
;MTGLMATIQAAVHITITCQKIQFTTKDDTHYHGLLAGCMFLSLLILPLVKRRVYEVFLVTHLSCAFSALFMIWKHIQPRAETSRRYVLICVGSSVVTGALQLLRILFRNIVFGRKSVRISIKPHAEKIVCAKLCLPRPWTVRAGERVTLGVPSVGLFYLFQAHPFSITWWEENDEGKASAVFLLFRARTGFTRKVLKCLESDREYWAWIDGPFGPSSVHQCGSTRDLGDYGHVLMVTTGIGIAAQLPYMKELLQRRREAGVRTRRISLVWQLDQTGDYECARDWLQYLLKQDDGYVCAQR
;
A
#
# COMPACT_ATOMS: atom_id res chain seq x y z
N MET A 1 3.15 21.41 10.04
CA MET A 1 3.21 22.81 10.51
C MET A 1 3.24 23.79 9.34
N THR A 2 4.11 23.61 8.34
CA THR A 2 4.16 24.46 7.12
C THR A 2 2.86 24.49 6.30
N GLY A 3 2.18 23.35 6.15
CA GLY A 3 0.92 23.27 5.38
C GLY A 3 -0.23 24.09 5.98
N LEU A 4 -0.37 24.10 7.31
CA LEU A 4 -1.42 24.87 8.00
C LEU A 4 -1.20 26.39 7.87
N MET A 5 0.06 26.81 7.94
CA MET A 5 0.43 28.21 7.78
C MET A 5 0.16 28.71 6.35
N ALA A 6 0.49 27.89 5.34
CA ALA A 6 0.17 28.20 3.94
C ALA A 6 -1.34 28.29 3.69
N THR A 7 -2.16 27.42 4.30
CA THR A 7 -3.63 27.48 4.15
C THR A 7 -4.23 28.71 4.81
N ILE A 8 -3.72 29.11 5.99
CA ILE A 8 -4.18 30.32 6.69
C ILE A 8 -3.81 31.57 5.88
N GLN A 9 -2.58 31.65 5.38
CA GLN A 9 -2.13 32.77 4.54
C GLN A 9 -2.95 32.86 3.24
N ALA A 10 -3.23 31.72 2.58
CA ALA A 10 -4.07 31.67 1.40
C ALA A 10 -5.50 32.15 1.68
N ALA A 11 -6.11 31.71 2.79
CA ALA A 11 -7.45 32.13 3.18
C ALA A 11 -7.54 33.65 3.42
N VAL A 12 -6.56 34.23 4.12
CA VAL A 12 -6.48 35.68 4.35
C VAL A 12 -6.33 36.42 3.02
N HIS A 13 -5.43 35.99 2.13
CA HIS A 13 -5.27 36.60 0.81
C HIS A 13 -6.55 36.54 -0.04
N ILE A 14 -7.26 35.41 0.00
CA ILE A 14 -8.54 35.23 -0.71
C ILE A 14 -9.59 36.22 -0.17
N THR A 15 -9.76 36.33 1.15
CA THR A 15 -10.75 37.24 1.75
C THR A 15 -10.48 38.71 1.39
N ILE A 16 -9.22 39.15 1.47
CA ILE A 16 -8.81 40.52 1.10
C ILE A 16 -9.07 40.80 -0.38
N THR A 17 -8.83 39.81 -1.24
CA THR A 17 -8.99 39.96 -2.70
C THR A 17 -10.47 39.93 -3.09
N CYS A 18 -11.27 39.07 -2.47
CA CYS A 18 -12.73 39.01 -2.66
C CYS A 18 -13.43 40.32 -2.27
N GLN A 19 -12.93 41.03 -1.26
CA GLN A 19 -13.49 42.34 -0.86
C GLN A 19 -13.21 43.46 -1.88
N LYS A 20 -12.18 43.30 -2.72
CA LYS A 20 -11.73 44.33 -3.69
C LYS A 20 -12.28 44.12 -5.10
N ILE A 21 -12.84 42.95 -5.40
CA ILE A 21 -13.30 42.59 -6.74
C ILE A 21 -14.83 42.68 -6.80
N GLN A 22 -15.36 43.49 -7.71
CA GLN A 22 -16.77 43.42 -8.09
C GLN A 22 -16.99 42.17 -8.94
N PHE A 23 -17.58 41.15 -8.34
CA PHE A 23 -17.84 39.88 -9.01
C PHE A 23 -18.94 40.05 -10.07
N THR A 24 -18.64 39.69 -11.31
CA THR A 24 -19.62 39.61 -12.40
C THR A 24 -19.52 38.26 -13.08
N THR A 25 -20.65 37.56 -13.24
CA THR A 25 -20.72 36.24 -13.86
C THR A 25 -20.61 36.28 -15.39
N LYS A 26 -20.69 37.48 -15.99
CA LYS A 26 -20.52 37.69 -17.43
C LYS A 26 -19.05 37.66 -17.88
N ASP A 27 -18.11 37.80 -16.96
CA ASP A 27 -16.67 37.72 -17.26
C ASP A 27 -16.22 36.26 -17.11
N ASP A 28 -15.70 35.69 -18.21
CA ASP A 28 -15.22 34.31 -18.29
C ASP A 28 -14.17 34.02 -17.20
N THR A 29 -13.33 35.00 -16.84
CA THR A 29 -12.28 34.82 -15.83
C THR A 29 -12.88 34.56 -14.44
N HIS A 30 -13.90 35.35 -14.06
CA HIS A 30 -14.57 35.24 -12.77
C HIS A 30 -15.40 33.95 -12.68
N TYR A 31 -16.04 33.56 -13.78
CA TYR A 31 -16.79 32.31 -13.87
C TYR A 31 -15.88 31.08 -13.67
N HIS A 32 -14.75 31.00 -14.38
CA HIS A 32 -13.79 29.91 -14.21
C HIS A 32 -13.17 29.86 -12.81
N GLY A 33 -12.92 31.03 -12.21
CA GLY A 33 -12.42 31.13 -10.83
C GLY A 33 -13.41 30.59 -9.79
N LEU A 34 -14.69 30.96 -9.91
CA LEU A 34 -15.74 30.45 -9.03
C LEU A 34 -15.89 28.92 -9.15
N LEU A 35 -15.93 28.40 -10.38
CA LEU A 35 -16.00 26.96 -10.62
C LEU A 35 -14.80 26.21 -10.03
N ALA A 36 -13.58 26.74 -10.20
CA ALA A 36 -12.38 26.17 -9.58
C ALA A 36 -12.51 26.11 -8.05
N GLY A 37 -13.01 27.19 -7.43
CA GLY A 37 -13.26 27.24 -5.99
C GLY A 37 -14.25 26.18 -5.51
N CYS A 38 -15.37 26.00 -6.22
CA CYS A 38 -16.35 24.96 -5.93
C CYS A 38 -15.74 23.54 -6.05
N MET A 39 -14.90 23.30 -7.05
CA MET A 39 -14.21 22.01 -7.19
C MET A 39 -13.23 21.76 -6.05
N PHE A 40 -12.43 22.76 -5.64
CA PHE A 40 -11.56 22.64 -4.47
C PHE A 40 -12.33 22.37 -3.18
N LEU A 41 -13.46 23.04 -2.97
CA LEU A 41 -14.31 22.80 -1.80
C LEU A 41 -14.84 21.35 -1.81
N SER A 42 -15.27 20.85 -2.97
CA SER A 42 -15.68 19.46 -3.13
C SER A 42 -14.53 18.49 -2.79
N LEU A 43 -13.30 18.75 -3.26
CA LEU A 43 -12.12 17.93 -2.92
C LEU A 43 -11.81 17.90 -1.41
N LEU A 44 -12.15 18.94 -0.66
CA LEU A 44 -11.98 18.99 0.80
C LEU A 44 -13.08 18.20 1.54
N ILE A 45 -14.31 18.17 1.00
CA ILE A 45 -15.46 17.52 1.63
C ILE A 45 -15.52 16.02 1.31
N LEU A 46 -15.22 15.63 0.06
CA LEU A 46 -15.29 14.24 -0.41
C LEU A 46 -14.56 13.20 0.48
N PRO A 47 -13.37 13.49 1.06
CA PRO A 47 -12.67 12.56 1.95
C PRO A 47 -13.46 12.14 3.19
N LEU A 48 -14.48 12.91 3.60
CA LEU A 48 -15.36 12.55 4.72
C LEU A 48 -16.23 11.33 4.37
N VAL A 49 -16.57 11.15 3.10
CA VAL A 49 -17.45 10.08 2.60
C VAL A 49 -16.67 8.79 2.25
N LYS A 50 -15.32 8.86 2.20
CA LYS A 50 -14.46 7.74 1.77
C LYS A 50 -14.69 6.42 2.53
N ARG A 51 -15.16 6.50 3.78
CA ARG A 51 -15.42 5.34 4.65
C ARG A 51 -16.61 4.51 4.20
N ARG A 52 -17.56 5.11 3.46
CA ARG A 52 -18.82 4.45 3.06
C ARG A 52 -18.72 3.83 1.66
N VAL A 53 -18.19 4.57 0.68
CA VAL A 53 -18.10 4.13 -0.72
C VAL A 53 -16.77 4.58 -1.32
N TYR A 54 -15.72 3.78 -1.11
CA TYR A 54 -14.36 4.12 -1.58
C TYR A 54 -14.28 4.25 -3.11
N GLU A 55 -14.99 3.41 -3.85
CA GLU A 55 -14.92 3.36 -5.32
C GLU A 55 -15.48 4.64 -5.96
N VAL A 56 -16.68 5.05 -5.52
CA VAL A 56 -17.31 6.30 -5.96
C VAL A 56 -16.48 7.50 -5.51
N PHE A 57 -15.95 7.46 -4.29
CA PHE A 57 -15.04 8.50 -3.79
C PHE A 57 -13.81 8.66 -4.70
N LEU A 58 -13.16 7.57 -5.09
CA LEU A 58 -11.93 7.64 -5.90
C LEU A 58 -12.22 8.26 -7.28
N VAL A 59 -13.28 7.83 -7.95
CA VAL A 59 -13.64 8.33 -9.29
C VAL A 59 -14.04 9.81 -9.21
N THR A 60 -14.93 10.17 -8.29
CA THR A 60 -15.39 11.56 -8.13
C THR A 60 -14.27 12.50 -7.72
N HIS A 61 -13.37 12.08 -6.83
CA HIS A 61 -12.21 12.85 -6.43
C HIS A 61 -11.27 13.11 -7.61
N LEU A 62 -10.98 12.07 -8.41
CA LEU A 62 -10.10 12.22 -9.58
C LEU A 62 -10.72 13.13 -10.65
N SER A 63 -12.01 12.96 -10.95
CA SER A 63 -12.73 13.84 -11.87
C SER A 63 -12.72 15.28 -11.40
N CYS A 64 -12.98 15.51 -10.12
CA CYS A 64 -12.97 16.84 -9.53
C CYS A 64 -11.58 17.49 -9.54
N ALA A 65 -10.52 16.71 -9.28
CA ALA A 65 -9.14 17.18 -9.35
C ALA A 65 -8.74 17.60 -10.77
N PHE A 66 -9.10 16.81 -11.80
CA PHE A 66 -8.85 17.16 -13.19
C PHE A 66 -9.62 18.42 -13.61
N SER A 67 -10.91 18.50 -13.26
CA SER A 67 -11.73 19.69 -13.52
C SER A 67 -11.18 20.93 -12.81
N ALA A 68 -10.73 20.81 -11.56
CA ALA A 68 -10.12 21.91 -10.83
C ALA A 68 -8.86 22.43 -11.54
N LEU A 69 -7.95 21.54 -11.94
CA LEU A 69 -6.74 21.91 -12.68
C LEU A 69 -7.07 22.62 -14.00
N PHE A 70 -8.05 22.11 -14.75
CA PHE A 70 -8.51 22.73 -16.00
C PHE A 70 -9.11 24.13 -15.77
N MET A 71 -9.95 24.29 -14.75
CA MET A 71 -10.57 25.58 -14.43
C MET A 71 -9.55 26.59 -13.91
N ILE A 72 -8.56 26.18 -13.12
CA ILE A 72 -7.42 27.03 -12.73
C ILE A 72 -6.66 27.50 -13.96
N TRP A 73 -6.39 26.60 -14.91
CA TRP A 73 -5.70 26.96 -16.14
C TRP A 73 -6.46 28.00 -16.97
N LYS A 74 -7.79 27.90 -17.01
CA LYS A 74 -8.66 28.89 -17.68
C LYS A 74 -8.82 30.20 -16.90
N HIS A 75 -8.77 30.15 -15.57
CA HIS A 75 -8.86 31.33 -14.71
C HIS A 75 -7.57 32.18 -14.72
N ILE A 76 -6.40 31.55 -14.88
CA ILE A 76 -5.13 32.28 -14.97
C ILE A 76 -5.11 33.11 -16.25
N GLN A 77 -5.26 34.42 -16.09
CA GLN A 77 -5.18 35.37 -17.21
C GLN A 77 -3.82 35.28 -17.90
N PRO A 78 -3.74 35.44 -19.24
CA PRO A 78 -2.49 35.37 -19.99
C PRO A 78 -1.40 36.35 -19.52
N ARG A 79 -1.77 37.44 -18.82
CA ARG A 79 -0.82 38.43 -18.28
C ARG A 79 -0.11 37.98 -16.99
N ALA A 80 -0.60 36.94 -16.32
CA ALA A 80 -0.04 36.43 -15.06
C ALA A 80 0.99 35.32 -15.31
N GLU A 81 2.07 35.65 -16.03
CA GLU A 81 3.14 34.73 -16.45
C GLU A 81 3.72 33.89 -15.30
N THR A 82 3.96 34.51 -14.14
CA THR A 82 4.53 33.82 -12.97
C THR A 82 3.60 32.75 -12.42
N SER A 83 2.29 33.02 -12.34
CA SER A 83 1.29 32.05 -11.83
C SER A 83 1.17 30.83 -12.75
N ARG A 84 1.21 31.06 -14.07
CA ARG A 84 1.15 29.99 -15.07
C ARG A 84 2.36 29.06 -14.98
N ARG A 85 3.57 29.61 -14.74
CA ARG A 85 4.79 28.82 -14.53
C ARG A 85 4.69 27.92 -13.30
N TYR A 86 4.16 28.40 -12.17
CA TYR A 86 3.97 27.56 -10.99
C TYR A 86 3.02 26.38 -11.25
N VAL A 87 1.89 26.62 -11.92
CA VAL A 87 0.96 25.53 -12.30
C VAL A 87 1.64 24.52 -13.21
N LEU A 88 2.43 24.97 -14.20
CA LEU A 88 3.20 24.08 -15.07
C LEU A 88 4.23 23.25 -14.30
N ILE A 89 4.93 23.84 -13.31
CA ILE A 89 5.87 23.11 -12.45
C ILE A 89 5.14 22.06 -11.59
N CYS A 90 3.97 22.39 -11.03
CA CYS A 90 3.15 21.44 -10.27
C CYS A 90 2.65 20.27 -11.13
N VAL A 91 2.14 20.57 -12.34
CA VAL A 91 1.70 19.54 -13.28
C VAL A 91 2.89 18.70 -13.75
N GLY A 92 4.01 19.34 -14.11
CA GLY A 92 5.23 18.67 -14.54
C GLY A 92 5.80 17.72 -13.48
N SER A 93 5.93 18.19 -12.24
CA SER A 93 6.39 17.34 -11.12
C SER A 93 5.42 16.17 -10.84
N SER A 94 4.11 16.38 -10.98
CA SER A 94 3.11 15.32 -10.84
C SER A 94 3.21 14.27 -11.95
N VAL A 95 3.39 14.71 -13.20
CA VAL A 95 3.57 13.81 -14.36
C VAL A 95 4.86 13.02 -14.24
N VAL A 96 5.97 13.67 -13.88
CA VAL A 96 7.26 12.99 -13.67
C VAL A 96 7.16 11.95 -12.55
N THR A 97 6.55 12.29 -11.42
CA THR A 97 6.35 11.35 -10.30
C THR A 97 5.49 10.17 -10.72
N GLY A 98 4.38 10.42 -11.43
CA GLY A 98 3.50 9.38 -11.96
C GLY A 98 4.20 8.48 -12.98
N ALA A 99 4.97 9.05 -13.90
CA ALA A 99 5.74 8.31 -14.90
C ALA A 99 6.80 7.42 -14.26
N LEU A 100 7.52 7.91 -13.24
CA LEU A 100 8.48 7.11 -12.48
C LEU A 100 7.80 5.96 -11.73
N GLN A 101 6.62 6.18 -11.15
CA GLN A 101 5.86 5.13 -10.49
C GLN A 101 5.38 4.08 -11.49
N LEU A 102 4.82 4.49 -12.63
CA LEU A 102 4.40 3.58 -13.70
C LEU A 102 5.58 2.78 -14.25
N LEU A 103 6.72 3.43 -14.51
CA LEU A 103 7.93 2.75 -14.96
C LEU A 103 8.42 1.71 -13.95
N ARG A 104 8.40 2.03 -12.66
CA ARG A 104 8.75 1.09 -11.59
C ARG A 104 7.82 -0.12 -11.58
N ILE A 105 6.50 0.09 -11.68
CA ILE A 105 5.50 -0.98 -11.74
C ILE A 105 5.72 -1.84 -12.99
N LEU A 106 5.88 -1.23 -14.17
CA LEU A 106 6.13 -1.95 -15.42
C LEU A 106 7.41 -2.76 -15.34
N PHE A 107 8.51 -2.16 -14.88
CA PHE A 107 9.79 -2.86 -14.72
C PHE A 107 9.67 -4.05 -13.77
N ARG A 108 8.92 -3.92 -12.67
CA ARG A 108 8.74 -4.99 -11.68
C ARG A 108 7.89 -6.15 -12.21
N ASN A 109 6.81 -5.84 -12.93
CA ASN A 109 5.81 -6.84 -13.32
C ASN A 109 6.07 -7.47 -14.70
N ILE A 110 6.82 -6.79 -15.56
CA ILE A 110 7.09 -7.22 -16.93
C ILE A 110 8.56 -7.60 -17.06
N VAL A 111 8.78 -8.85 -17.48
CA VAL A 111 10.09 -9.38 -17.82
C VAL A 111 9.96 -10.05 -19.19
N PHE A 112 10.83 -9.65 -20.12
CA PHE A 112 10.88 -10.26 -21.43
C PHE A 112 11.26 -11.74 -21.29
N GLY A 113 10.46 -12.64 -21.88
CA GLY A 113 10.70 -14.09 -21.84
C GLY A 113 10.27 -14.83 -20.56
N ARG A 114 9.63 -14.18 -19.58
CA ARG A 114 9.04 -14.84 -18.40
C ARG A 114 7.56 -14.49 -18.26
N LYS A 115 6.78 -15.37 -17.60
CA LYS A 115 5.40 -15.07 -17.23
C LYS A 115 5.38 -13.85 -16.30
N SER A 116 4.43 -12.92 -16.51
CA SER A 116 4.18 -11.81 -15.58
C SER A 116 3.73 -12.32 -14.21
N VAL A 117 3.55 -11.44 -13.23
CA VAL A 117 3.12 -11.81 -11.88
C VAL A 117 1.82 -12.60 -11.93
N ARG A 118 1.83 -13.77 -11.29
CA ARG A 118 0.65 -14.65 -11.19
C ARG A 118 0.21 -14.76 -9.75
N ILE A 119 -1.10 -14.70 -9.54
CA ILE A 119 -1.74 -14.95 -8.25
C ILE A 119 -2.48 -16.28 -8.30
N SER A 120 -2.29 -17.10 -7.28
CA SER A 120 -3.18 -18.22 -6.95
C SER A 120 -3.71 -18.02 -5.54
N ILE A 121 -4.95 -18.43 -5.30
CA ILE A 121 -5.57 -18.29 -3.98
C ILE A 121 -5.89 -19.67 -3.41
N LYS A 122 -5.79 -19.76 -2.09
CA LYS A 122 -6.27 -20.88 -1.28
C LYS A 122 -7.24 -20.34 -0.24
N PRO A 123 -8.54 -20.62 -0.37
CA PRO A 123 -9.50 -20.23 0.65
C PRO A 123 -9.34 -21.12 1.89
N HIS A 124 -9.40 -20.50 3.06
CA HIS A 124 -9.47 -21.17 4.36
C HIS A 124 -10.85 -20.94 4.98
N ALA A 125 -11.11 -21.56 6.13
CA ALA A 125 -12.32 -21.33 6.89
C ALA A 125 -12.55 -19.83 7.17
N GLU A 126 -13.81 -19.45 7.41
CA GLU A 126 -14.20 -18.10 7.86
C GLU A 126 -13.79 -16.95 6.92
N LYS A 127 -13.74 -17.24 5.62
CA LYS A 127 -13.45 -16.28 4.54
C LYS A 127 -12.01 -15.73 4.61
N ILE A 128 -11.09 -16.46 5.23
CA ILE A 128 -9.67 -16.16 5.18
C ILE A 128 -9.12 -16.65 3.86
N VAL A 129 -8.26 -15.86 3.23
CA VAL A 129 -7.65 -16.18 1.93
C VAL A 129 -6.14 -16.08 2.06
N CYS A 130 -5.47 -17.16 1.69
CA CYS A 130 -4.03 -17.18 1.47
C CYS A 130 -3.76 -17.01 -0.02
N ALA A 131 -3.18 -15.88 -0.42
CA ALA A 131 -2.84 -15.61 -1.81
C ALA A 131 -1.33 -15.81 -2.01
N LYS A 132 -0.97 -16.73 -2.91
CA LYS A 132 0.42 -16.95 -3.37
C LYS A 132 0.65 -16.12 -4.63
N LEU A 133 1.67 -15.27 -4.60
CA LEU A 133 2.12 -14.45 -5.72
C LEU A 133 3.44 -14.98 -6.24
N CYS A 134 3.45 -15.46 -7.49
CA CYS A 134 4.66 -15.88 -8.19
C CYS A 134 5.30 -14.66 -8.87
N LEU A 135 6.58 -14.41 -8.56
CA LEU A 135 7.28 -13.18 -8.89
C LEU A 135 8.26 -13.40 -10.05
N PRO A 136 8.17 -12.60 -11.15
CA PRO A 136 9.10 -12.73 -12.28
C PRO A 136 10.49 -12.16 -11.96
N ARG A 137 10.54 -11.17 -11.06
CA ARG A 137 11.77 -10.55 -10.55
C ARG A 137 11.87 -10.75 -9.03
N PRO A 138 12.48 -11.84 -8.57
CA PRO A 138 12.72 -12.08 -7.15
C PRO A 138 13.52 -10.94 -6.49
N TRP A 139 13.25 -10.66 -5.22
CA TRP A 139 14.03 -9.73 -4.40
C TRP A 139 14.20 -10.27 -2.99
N THR A 140 15.14 -9.69 -2.24
CA THR A 140 15.34 -10.04 -0.83
C THR A 140 14.28 -9.34 0.01
N VAL A 141 13.28 -10.11 0.46
CA VAL A 141 12.19 -9.61 1.31
C VAL A 141 12.70 -9.39 2.72
N ARG A 142 12.29 -8.28 3.35
CA ARG A 142 12.50 -8.03 4.78
C ARG A 142 11.19 -8.14 5.56
N ALA A 143 11.29 -8.54 6.83
CA ALA A 143 10.13 -8.63 7.70
C ALA A 143 9.45 -7.26 7.87
N GLY A 144 8.11 -7.26 7.77
CA GLY A 144 7.30 -6.04 7.85
C GLY A 144 7.15 -5.26 6.53
N GLU A 145 7.70 -5.77 5.43
CA GLU A 145 7.43 -5.23 4.10
C GLU A 145 5.98 -5.45 3.67
N ARG A 146 5.47 -4.49 2.89
CA ARG A 146 4.13 -4.48 2.34
C ARG A 146 4.19 -4.36 0.83
N VAL A 147 3.21 -4.94 0.15
CA VAL A 147 3.04 -4.81 -1.29
C VAL A 147 1.61 -4.39 -1.58
N THR A 148 1.44 -3.62 -2.64
CA THR A 148 0.13 -3.24 -3.12
C THR A 148 -0.24 -4.15 -4.27
N LEU A 149 -1.34 -4.89 -4.14
CA LEU A 149 -1.80 -5.88 -5.11
C LEU A 149 -2.97 -5.34 -5.93
N GLY A 150 -2.90 -5.51 -7.25
CA GLY A 150 -4.04 -5.36 -8.16
C GLY A 150 -4.29 -6.65 -8.92
N VAL A 151 -5.57 -7.03 -9.06
CA VAL A 151 -5.98 -8.25 -9.78
C VAL A 151 -6.99 -7.88 -10.87
N PRO A 152 -6.53 -7.78 -12.13
CA PRO A 152 -7.35 -7.46 -13.30
C PRO A 152 -8.60 -8.31 -13.49
N SER A 153 -8.52 -9.61 -13.18
CA SER A 153 -9.62 -10.57 -13.36
C SER A 153 -10.85 -10.29 -12.47
N VAL A 154 -10.71 -9.41 -11.47
CA VAL A 154 -11.77 -9.08 -10.51
C VAL A 154 -12.73 -8.01 -11.07
N GLY A 155 -12.30 -7.21 -12.04
CA GLY A 155 -13.12 -6.25 -12.77
C GLY A 155 -12.34 -5.03 -13.28
N LEU A 156 -12.82 -4.40 -14.37
CA LEU A 156 -12.14 -3.27 -15.01
C LEU A 156 -11.90 -2.08 -14.08
N PHE A 157 -12.85 -1.74 -13.21
CA PHE A 157 -12.68 -0.61 -12.28
C PHE A 157 -11.67 -0.91 -11.17
N TYR A 158 -11.46 -2.19 -10.82
CA TYR A 158 -10.47 -2.61 -9.83
C TYR A 158 -9.05 -2.68 -10.40
N LEU A 159 -8.88 -2.52 -11.72
CA LEU A 159 -7.56 -2.28 -12.31
C LEU A 159 -6.90 -1.10 -11.61
N PHE A 160 -7.57 0.05 -11.56
CA PHE A 160 -7.00 1.26 -10.97
C PHE A 160 -7.04 1.28 -9.44
N GLN A 161 -7.41 0.17 -8.78
CA GLN A 161 -7.49 0.05 -7.34
C GLN A 161 -6.55 -1.04 -6.85
N ALA A 162 -5.33 -0.62 -6.55
CA ALA A 162 -4.35 -1.49 -5.92
C ALA A 162 -4.53 -1.43 -4.39
N HIS A 163 -4.54 -2.60 -3.73
CA HIS A 163 -4.78 -2.72 -2.29
C HIS A 163 -3.52 -3.12 -1.51
N PRO A 164 -3.16 -2.42 -0.43
CA PRO A 164 -1.97 -2.74 0.34
C PRO A 164 -2.19 -3.98 1.22
N PHE A 165 -1.23 -4.90 1.20
CA PHE A 165 -1.18 -6.09 2.04
C PHE A 165 0.20 -6.25 2.64
N SER A 166 0.26 -6.79 3.87
CA SER A 166 1.53 -7.20 4.47
C SER A 166 1.99 -8.50 3.84
N ILE A 167 3.27 -8.57 3.52
CA ILE A 167 3.90 -9.85 3.21
C ILE A 167 3.81 -10.71 4.46
N THR A 168 3.28 -11.92 4.33
CA THR A 168 3.09 -12.86 5.44
C THR A 168 4.16 -13.94 5.45
N TRP A 169 4.48 -14.46 4.27
CA TRP A 169 5.51 -15.47 4.09
C TRP A 169 6.17 -15.30 2.71
N TRP A 170 7.32 -15.93 2.50
CA TRP A 170 7.97 -15.99 1.19
C TRP A 170 8.72 -17.30 1.01
N GLU A 171 8.78 -17.77 -0.24
CA GLU A 171 9.63 -18.87 -0.68
C GLU A 171 10.87 -18.28 -1.37
N GLU A 172 12.05 -18.77 -1.01
CA GLU A 172 13.33 -18.33 -1.55
C GLU A 172 13.77 -19.25 -2.69
N ASN A 173 14.37 -18.68 -3.72
CA ASN A 173 15.11 -19.41 -4.74
C ASN A 173 16.54 -19.73 -4.28
N ASP A 174 17.28 -20.49 -5.09
CA ASP A 174 18.70 -20.84 -4.87
C ASP A 174 19.62 -19.62 -4.62
N GLU A 175 19.21 -18.43 -5.08
CA GLU A 175 19.91 -17.16 -4.86
C GLU A 175 19.53 -16.45 -3.54
N GLY A 176 18.69 -17.03 -2.69
CA GLY A 176 18.18 -16.40 -1.46
C GLY A 176 17.19 -15.24 -1.69
N LYS A 177 16.64 -15.13 -2.91
CA LYS A 177 15.64 -14.11 -3.26
C LYS A 177 14.23 -14.70 -3.29
N ALA A 178 13.24 -13.94 -2.87
CA ALA A 178 11.84 -14.38 -2.82
C ALA A 178 11.26 -14.56 -4.22
N SER A 179 11.01 -15.81 -4.62
CA SER A 179 10.36 -16.15 -5.89
C SER A 179 8.86 -16.23 -5.79
N ALA A 180 8.36 -16.56 -4.61
CA ALA A 180 6.94 -16.44 -4.29
C ALA A 180 6.74 -15.72 -2.95
N VAL A 181 5.71 -14.88 -2.90
CA VAL A 181 5.31 -14.15 -1.71
C VAL A 181 3.87 -14.50 -1.37
N PHE A 182 3.59 -14.69 -0.09
CA PHE A 182 2.27 -15.02 0.41
C PHE A 182 1.66 -13.84 1.13
N LEU A 183 0.39 -13.58 0.83
CA LEU A 183 -0.42 -12.57 1.47
C LEU A 183 -1.59 -13.25 2.17
N LEU A 184 -1.79 -12.93 3.44
CA LEU A 184 -2.93 -13.40 4.21
C LEU A 184 -3.91 -12.25 4.45
N PHE A 185 -5.17 -12.43 4.07
CA PHE A 185 -6.22 -11.45 4.34
C PHE A 185 -7.58 -12.11 4.53
N ARG A 186 -8.43 -11.47 5.34
CA ARG A 186 -9.84 -11.87 5.50
C ARG A 186 -10.70 -11.12 4.50
N ALA A 187 -11.53 -11.83 3.75
CA ALA A 187 -12.44 -11.22 2.80
C ALA A 187 -13.53 -10.41 3.54
N ARG A 188 -13.58 -9.10 3.27
CA ARG A 188 -14.56 -8.18 3.83
C ARG A 188 -15.51 -7.66 2.75
N THR A 189 -15.39 -6.39 2.40
CA THR A 189 -16.17 -5.71 1.36
C THR A 189 -15.24 -5.23 0.24
N GLY A 190 -15.81 -4.91 -0.93
CA GLY A 190 -15.04 -4.45 -2.09
C GLY A 190 -14.11 -5.53 -2.65
N PHE A 191 -12.86 -5.14 -2.89
CA PHE A 191 -11.84 -5.95 -3.56
C PHE A 191 -11.64 -7.34 -2.95
N THR A 192 -11.41 -7.46 -1.64
CA THR A 192 -11.09 -8.76 -1.01
C THR A 192 -12.24 -9.77 -1.13
N ARG A 193 -13.49 -9.30 -1.09
CA ARG A 193 -14.67 -10.14 -1.31
C ARG A 193 -14.77 -10.60 -2.76
N LYS A 194 -14.45 -9.71 -3.69
CA LYS A 194 -14.47 -9.99 -5.11
C LYS A 194 -13.35 -10.96 -5.50
N VAL A 195 -12.16 -10.82 -4.92
CA VAL A 195 -11.07 -11.80 -5.08
C VAL A 195 -11.53 -13.19 -4.65
N LEU A 196 -12.11 -13.33 -3.45
CA LEU A 196 -12.62 -14.62 -2.97
C LEU A 196 -13.74 -15.20 -3.85
N LYS A 197 -14.58 -14.36 -4.46
CA LYS A 197 -15.71 -14.81 -5.29
C LYS A 197 -15.31 -15.12 -6.75
N CYS A 198 -14.36 -14.39 -7.30
CA CYS A 198 -14.04 -14.42 -8.74
C CYS A 198 -12.85 -15.33 -9.07
N LEU A 199 -11.94 -15.56 -8.12
CA LEU A 199 -10.81 -16.45 -8.34
C LEU A 199 -11.15 -17.86 -7.86
N GLU A 200 -10.82 -18.85 -8.67
CA GLU A 200 -10.90 -20.26 -8.31
C GLU A 200 -9.66 -20.66 -7.49
N SER A 201 -9.83 -21.63 -6.59
CA SER A 201 -8.73 -22.17 -5.79
C SER A 201 -7.68 -22.81 -6.70
N ASP A 202 -6.40 -22.61 -6.38
CA ASP A 202 -5.23 -23.17 -7.08
C ASP A 202 -5.11 -22.85 -8.59
N ARG A 203 -5.95 -21.95 -9.12
CA ARG A 203 -5.84 -21.45 -10.49
C ARG A 203 -5.01 -20.16 -10.52
N GLU A 204 -4.13 -20.07 -11.50
CA GLU A 204 -3.30 -18.88 -11.69
C GLU A 204 -4.02 -17.79 -12.49
N TYR A 205 -4.12 -16.59 -11.94
CA TYR A 205 -4.61 -15.40 -12.63
C TYR A 205 -3.49 -14.38 -12.81
N TRP A 206 -3.67 -13.46 -13.75
CA TRP A 206 -2.77 -12.31 -13.88
C TRP A 206 -3.00 -11.35 -12.73
N ALA A 207 -1.91 -10.87 -12.14
CA ALA A 207 -1.92 -9.81 -11.13
C ALA A 207 -0.77 -8.85 -11.40
N TRP A 208 -0.80 -7.71 -10.75
CA TRP A 208 0.35 -6.84 -10.65
C TRP A 208 0.59 -6.42 -9.20
N ILE A 209 1.85 -6.13 -8.92
CA ILE A 209 2.30 -5.66 -7.61
C ILE A 209 3.03 -4.33 -7.73
N ASP A 210 2.80 -3.45 -6.76
CA ASP A 210 3.65 -2.30 -6.49
C ASP A 210 4.35 -2.49 -5.14
N GLY A 211 5.63 -2.19 -5.06
CA GLY A 211 6.47 -2.44 -3.89
C GLY A 211 7.82 -3.12 -4.22
N PRO A 212 8.54 -3.60 -3.18
CA PRO A 212 8.13 -3.61 -1.77
C PRO A 212 8.11 -2.22 -1.12
N PHE A 213 7.27 -2.06 -0.10
CA PHE A 213 7.19 -0.87 0.74
C PHE A 213 7.55 -1.22 2.19
N GLY A 214 8.49 -0.50 2.78
CA GLY A 214 8.89 -0.68 4.18
C GLY A 214 10.17 -1.50 4.38
N PRO A 215 10.36 -2.12 5.56
CA PRO A 215 9.54 -2.01 6.75
C PRO A 215 9.47 -0.58 7.30
N SER A 216 8.39 -0.27 8.02
CA SER A 216 8.31 0.98 8.76
C SER A 216 9.38 0.94 9.85
N SER A 217 10.31 1.90 9.87
CA SER A 217 11.32 1.97 10.94
C SER A 217 10.61 2.06 12.28
N VAL A 218 10.92 1.13 13.19
CA VAL A 218 10.23 0.99 14.49
C VAL A 218 10.43 2.24 15.38
N HIS A 219 11.37 3.14 15.07
CA HIS A 219 11.53 4.42 15.74
C HIS A 219 11.61 5.60 14.75
N GLN A 220 10.79 6.63 15.00
CA GLN A 220 10.86 7.94 14.32
C GLN A 220 11.79 8.93 15.05
N CYS A 221 12.35 8.56 16.20
CA CYS A 221 13.29 9.39 16.97
C CYS A 221 14.23 8.48 17.78
N GLY A 222 15.55 8.56 17.54
CA GLY A 222 16.56 7.77 18.27
C GLY A 222 17.08 6.53 17.52
N SER A 223 18.32 6.14 17.83
CA SER A 223 19.13 5.11 17.15
C SER A 223 18.33 3.90 16.65
N THR A 224 18.53 3.55 15.39
CA THR A 224 17.93 2.42 14.68
C THR A 224 18.34 1.10 15.33
N ARG A 225 17.61 0.65 16.36
CA ARG A 225 17.74 -0.71 16.89
C ARG A 225 16.85 -1.63 16.06
N ASP A 226 17.47 -2.63 15.47
CA ASP A 226 16.77 -3.68 14.77
C ASP A 226 16.07 -4.59 15.78
N LEU A 227 15.00 -5.29 15.39
CA LEU A 227 14.31 -6.23 16.28
C LEU A 227 15.27 -7.33 16.77
N GLY A 228 16.26 -7.67 15.96
CA GLY A 228 17.34 -8.61 16.28
C GLY A 228 18.29 -8.16 17.40
N ASP A 229 18.29 -6.89 17.79
CA ASP A 229 19.18 -6.39 18.86
C ASP A 229 18.65 -6.70 20.27
N TYR A 230 17.37 -7.05 20.38
CA TYR A 230 16.72 -7.36 21.65
C TYR A 230 16.92 -8.83 22.00
N GLY A 231 17.32 -9.11 23.26
CA GLY A 231 17.49 -10.48 23.76
C GLY A 231 16.17 -11.26 23.87
N HIS A 232 15.06 -10.58 24.13
CA HIS A 232 13.71 -11.16 24.19
C HIS A 232 12.75 -10.32 23.37
N VAL A 233 11.97 -10.98 22.51
CA VAL A 233 10.96 -10.34 21.66
C VAL A 233 9.59 -10.92 22.00
N LEU A 234 8.69 -10.06 22.50
CA LEU A 234 7.29 -10.39 22.75
C LEU A 234 6.44 -9.90 21.57
N MET A 235 5.78 -10.83 20.90
CA MET A 235 4.84 -10.57 19.82
C MET A 235 3.42 -10.81 20.32
N VAL A 236 2.55 -9.81 20.22
CA VAL A 236 1.15 -9.91 20.63
C VAL A 236 0.28 -9.69 19.39
N THR A 237 -0.65 -10.60 19.14
CA THR A 237 -1.50 -10.52 17.96
C THR A 237 -2.87 -11.17 18.17
N THR A 238 -3.84 -10.77 17.35
CA THR A 238 -5.23 -11.22 17.41
C THR A 238 -5.70 -11.68 16.02
N GLY A 239 -6.36 -12.83 15.94
CA GLY A 239 -6.90 -13.39 14.69
C GLY A 239 -5.86 -13.44 13.55
N ILE A 240 -6.24 -13.00 12.34
CA ILE A 240 -5.33 -12.93 11.17
C ILE A 240 -4.13 -11.97 11.32
N GLY A 241 -4.05 -11.20 12.42
CA GLY A 241 -2.93 -10.30 12.69
C GLY A 241 -1.59 -11.03 12.81
N ILE A 242 -1.60 -12.36 12.99
CA ILE A 242 -0.42 -13.23 12.93
C ILE A 242 0.37 -13.04 11.63
N ALA A 243 -0.31 -12.66 10.54
CA ALA A 243 0.29 -12.35 9.25
C ALA A 243 1.44 -11.35 9.32
N ALA A 244 1.34 -10.36 10.22
CA ALA A 244 2.36 -9.33 10.38
C ALA A 244 3.56 -9.82 11.22
N GLN A 245 3.37 -10.85 12.06
CA GLN A 245 4.40 -11.34 12.99
C GLN A 245 5.25 -12.46 12.38
N LEU A 246 4.65 -13.32 11.54
CA LEU A 246 5.33 -14.43 10.88
C LEU A 246 6.61 -14.03 10.12
N PRO A 247 6.63 -12.92 9.34
CA PRO A 247 7.85 -12.46 8.70
C PRO A 247 9.00 -12.21 9.68
N TYR A 248 8.70 -11.59 10.82
CA TYR A 248 9.71 -11.29 11.83
C TYR A 248 10.23 -12.56 12.49
N MET A 249 9.34 -13.52 12.79
CA MET A 249 9.77 -14.81 13.31
C MET A 249 10.71 -15.54 12.33
N LYS A 250 10.32 -15.58 11.04
CA LYS A 250 11.13 -16.20 9.99
C LYS A 250 12.51 -15.55 9.89
N GLU A 251 12.57 -14.24 9.77
CA GLU A 251 13.83 -13.50 9.63
C GLU A 251 14.72 -13.64 10.88
N LEU A 252 14.15 -13.53 12.09
CA LEU A 252 14.90 -13.68 13.34
C LEU A 252 15.49 -15.09 13.48
N LEU A 253 14.74 -16.15 13.14
CA LEU A 253 15.24 -17.53 13.20
C LEU A 253 16.32 -17.80 12.15
N GLN A 254 16.16 -17.27 10.93
CA GLN A 254 17.17 -17.38 9.89
C GLN A 254 18.46 -16.67 10.28
N ARG A 255 18.39 -15.40 10.68
CA ARG A 255 19.57 -14.62 11.08
C ARG A 255 20.21 -15.14 12.37
N ARG A 256 19.45 -15.80 13.24
CA ARG A 256 19.99 -16.48 14.42
C ARG A 256 20.93 -17.62 14.04
N ARG A 257 20.59 -18.40 13.01
CA ARG A 257 21.47 -19.47 12.49
C ARG A 257 22.77 -18.91 11.92
N GLU A 258 22.72 -17.72 11.36
CA GLU A 258 23.87 -16.97 10.84
C GLU A 258 24.64 -16.20 11.93
N ALA A 259 24.28 -16.37 13.21
CA ALA A 259 24.81 -15.60 14.34
C ALA A 259 24.68 -14.06 14.19
N GLY A 260 23.72 -13.59 13.40
CA GLY A 260 23.49 -12.19 13.06
C GLY A 260 22.49 -11.44 13.94
N VAL A 261 21.97 -12.05 15.01
CA VAL A 261 21.04 -11.43 15.97
C VAL A 261 21.37 -11.79 17.42
N ARG A 262 21.01 -10.91 18.35
CA ARG A 262 21.15 -11.10 19.80
C ARG A 262 19.95 -11.79 20.42
N THR A 263 18.84 -11.92 19.69
CA THR A 263 17.59 -12.50 20.18
C THR A 263 17.75 -13.95 20.64
N ARG A 264 17.47 -14.17 21.93
CA ARG A 264 17.55 -15.46 22.62
C ARG A 264 16.19 -16.12 22.82
N ARG A 265 15.12 -15.33 22.88
CA ARG A 265 13.78 -15.85 23.11
C ARG A 265 12.75 -15.04 22.32
N ILE A 266 11.85 -15.74 21.65
CA ILE A 266 10.68 -15.17 20.98
C ILE A 266 9.46 -15.70 21.74
N SER A 267 8.55 -14.83 22.13
CA SER A 267 7.30 -15.21 22.81
C SER A 267 6.14 -14.65 22.03
N LEU A 268 5.30 -15.53 21.50
CA LEU A 268 4.11 -15.18 20.75
C LEU A 268 2.88 -15.38 21.65
N VAL A 269 2.16 -14.30 21.93
CA VAL A 269 0.83 -14.33 22.54
C VAL A 269 -0.18 -14.09 21.44
N TRP A 270 -0.91 -15.14 21.08
CA TRP A 270 -1.89 -15.07 20.00
C TRP A 270 -3.29 -15.35 20.52
N GLN A 271 -4.15 -14.34 20.47
CA GLN A 271 -5.57 -14.51 20.73
C GLN A 271 -6.28 -14.91 19.43
N LEU A 272 -6.89 -16.09 19.44
CA LEU A 272 -7.69 -16.59 18.33
C LEU A 272 -9.15 -16.18 18.54
N ASP A 273 -9.75 -15.56 17.53
CA ASP A 273 -11.19 -15.26 17.56
C ASP A 273 -12.00 -16.44 17.03
N GLN A 274 -11.43 -17.18 16.08
CA GLN A 274 -12.10 -18.24 15.34
C GLN A 274 -11.12 -19.37 14.94
N THR A 275 -11.62 -20.56 14.59
CA THR A 275 -10.75 -21.72 14.33
C THR A 275 -9.96 -21.60 13.03
N GLY A 276 -10.52 -20.91 12.03
CA GLY A 276 -9.86 -20.66 10.75
C GLY A 276 -8.60 -19.78 10.89
N ASP A 277 -8.53 -18.96 11.93
CA ASP A 277 -7.34 -18.15 12.22
C ASP A 277 -6.12 -19.05 12.48
N TYR A 278 -6.28 -20.14 13.22
CA TYR A 278 -5.19 -21.10 13.45
C TYR A 278 -4.82 -21.87 12.18
N GLU A 279 -5.81 -22.41 11.48
CA GLU A 279 -5.59 -23.27 10.30
C GLU A 279 -4.78 -22.58 9.20
N CYS A 280 -4.99 -21.28 8.98
CA CYS A 280 -4.32 -20.53 7.92
C CYS A 280 -2.81 -20.31 8.18
N ALA A 281 -2.37 -20.32 9.44
CA ALA A 281 -0.97 -20.10 9.81
C ALA A 281 -0.27 -21.35 10.35
N ARG A 282 -1.03 -22.43 10.61
CA ARG A 282 -0.55 -23.68 11.20
C ARG A 282 0.71 -24.20 10.52
N ASP A 283 0.68 -24.32 9.20
CA ASP A 283 1.76 -24.97 8.46
C ASP A 283 3.06 -24.12 8.52
N TRP A 284 2.94 -22.79 8.51
CA TRP A 284 4.08 -21.88 8.70
C TRP A 284 4.61 -21.92 10.13
N LEU A 285 3.74 -21.95 11.14
CA LEU A 285 4.16 -22.08 12.54
C LEU A 285 4.87 -23.41 12.80
N GLN A 286 4.34 -24.52 12.29
CA GLN A 286 4.99 -25.83 12.39
C GLN A 286 6.35 -25.85 11.68
N TYR A 287 6.46 -25.18 10.52
CA TYR A 287 7.74 -25.02 9.84
C TYR A 287 8.75 -24.25 10.70
N LEU A 288 8.35 -23.13 11.30
CA LEU A 288 9.21 -22.32 12.17
C LEU A 288 9.63 -23.09 13.44
N LEU A 289 8.72 -23.87 14.04
CA LEU A 289 9.03 -24.71 15.20
C LEU A 289 10.07 -25.80 14.86
N LYS A 290 9.89 -26.50 13.73
CA LYS A 290 10.87 -27.48 13.25
C LYS A 290 12.25 -26.86 13.01
N GLN A 291 12.30 -25.60 12.59
CA GLN A 291 13.56 -24.89 12.44
C GLN A 291 14.23 -24.53 13.76
N ASP A 292 13.48 -24.32 14.84
CA ASP A 292 14.05 -24.06 16.17
C ASP A 292 14.54 -25.37 16.84
N ASP A 293 13.75 -26.45 16.76
CA ASP A 293 14.08 -27.75 17.36
C ASP A 293 15.39 -28.36 16.83
N GLY A 294 15.64 -28.23 15.52
CA GLY A 294 16.85 -28.73 14.88
C GLY A 294 18.15 -28.08 15.39
N TYR A 295 18.07 -26.91 16.02
CA TYR A 295 19.24 -26.21 16.58
C TYR A 295 19.60 -26.71 17.98
N VAL A 296 18.61 -27.02 18.83
CA VAL A 296 18.86 -27.51 20.21
C VAL A 296 19.59 -28.86 20.20
N CYS A 297 19.32 -29.70 19.20
CA CYS A 297 20.00 -31.00 19.05
C CYS A 297 21.42 -30.89 18.47
N ALA A 298 21.79 -29.79 17.78
CA ALA A 298 23.11 -29.60 17.20
C ALA A 298 24.15 -29.02 18.19
N GLN A 299 23.73 -28.63 19.39
CA GLN A 299 24.58 -28.12 20.47
C GLN A 299 24.85 -29.15 21.60
N ARG A 300 24.37 -30.39 21.45
CA ARG A 300 24.72 -31.52 22.33
C ARG A 300 25.67 -32.46 21.60
#